data_AF-A0A3M1Q1R0-F1
#
_entry.id   AF-A0A3M1Q1R0-F1
#
_cell.length_a   1.000
_cell.length_b   1.000
_cell.length_c   1.000
_cell.angle_alpha   90.00
_cell.angle_beta   90.00
_cell.angle_gamma   90.00
#
_symmetry.space_group_name_H-M   'P 1'
#
loop_
_entity.id
_entity.type
_entity.pdbx_description
1 polymer ?
#
loop_
_entity_poly.entity_id
_entity_poly.type
_entity_poly.pdbx_seq_one_letter_code
_entity_poly.pdbx_strand_id
1 'polypeptide(L)'
;MSESASLLELIEARIGSGAVTLPPMDDTALRLREIANRENVEIGEIVELIESDQALAAEVLRVANSSLYGGLTEVATTRAAIVRIGMSEVVRLAIMASEKGRYQMRDRELHAYMAPLWQHAAAAAQASRWLASRLGYAAEENEAFLAGLLHDIGKLLIFCALDEIKRAGELGVPLTDALLTELLDAQHAAMGHRLVSSWQLPSVYAEVIRDHHAPTVDPSHTVLLLVRLADHACVRLGVGLRHDPSINLEATPEADALGATPIMLAEMEVMLEEKLELAGTV
;
A
#
# COMPACT_ATOMS: atom_id res chain seq x y z
N MET A 1 3.55 -23.00 34.23
CA MET A 1 4.30 -22.96 32.95
C MET A 1 3.63 -21.88 32.14
N SER A 2 4.33 -20.79 31.85
CA SER A 2 3.80 -19.76 30.94
C SER A 2 3.64 -20.42 29.57
N GLU A 3 2.44 -20.48 29.02
CA GLU A 3 2.28 -20.71 27.58
C GLU A 3 3.14 -19.66 26.87
N SER A 4 4.01 -20.10 25.96
CA SER A 4 4.74 -19.17 25.10
C SER A 4 3.73 -18.52 24.18
N ALA A 5 3.73 -17.19 24.10
CA ALA A 5 2.88 -16.46 23.15
C ALA A 5 3.08 -17.01 21.73
N SER A 6 1.97 -17.22 21.01
CA SER A 6 1.97 -17.57 19.60
C SER A 6 2.60 -16.45 18.76
N LEU A 7 3.07 -16.78 17.55
CA LEU A 7 3.63 -15.78 16.63
C LEU A 7 2.62 -14.66 16.33
N LEU A 8 1.33 -15.00 16.20
CA LEU A 8 0.28 -14.02 15.97
C LEU A 8 0.13 -13.06 17.15
N GLU A 9 0.10 -13.57 18.39
CA GLU A 9 0.02 -12.74 19.60
C GLU A 9 1.24 -11.80 19.73
N LEU A 10 2.44 -12.28 19.35
CA LEU A 10 3.63 -11.43 19.33
C LEU A 10 3.52 -10.29 18.31
N ILE A 11 3.02 -10.59 17.10
CA ILE A 11 2.81 -9.59 16.05
C ILE A 11 1.78 -8.55 16.51
N GLU A 12 0.64 -9.01 17.03
CA GLU A 12 -0.41 -8.12 17.52
C GLU A 12 0.07 -7.25 18.68
N ALA A 13 0.85 -7.81 19.61
CA ALA A 13 1.44 -7.06 20.72
C ALA A 13 2.43 -6.00 20.21
N ARG A 14 3.27 -6.32 19.23
CA ARG A 14 4.21 -5.35 18.64
C ARG A 14 3.50 -4.21 17.95
N ILE A 15 2.52 -4.52 17.10
CA ILE A 15 1.71 -3.51 16.41
C ILE A 15 0.95 -2.65 17.43
N GLY A 16 0.29 -3.26 18.42
CA GLY A 16 -0.50 -2.57 19.44
C GLY A 16 0.32 -1.66 20.37
N SER A 17 1.61 -1.94 20.54
CA SER A 17 2.51 -1.10 21.33
C SER A 17 2.91 0.22 20.64
N GLY A 18 2.62 0.37 19.34
CA GLY A 18 3.08 1.50 18.53
C GLY A 18 4.59 1.48 18.26
N ALA A 19 5.28 0.37 18.56
CA ALA A 19 6.70 0.20 18.27
C ALA A 19 6.97 0.08 16.76
N VAL A 20 6.01 -0.48 16.01
CA VAL A 20 6.15 -0.73 14.58
C VAL A 20 5.89 0.54 13.78
N THR A 21 6.91 1.00 13.04
CA THR A 21 6.81 2.08 12.07
C THR A 21 7.01 1.53 10.66
N LEU A 22 6.20 1.97 9.70
CA LEU A 22 6.39 1.58 8.30
C LEU A 22 7.60 2.33 7.71
N PRO A 23 8.63 1.63 7.20
CA PRO A 23 9.75 2.28 6.57
C PRO A 23 9.36 2.73 5.14
N PRO A 24 9.74 3.94 4.72
CA PRO A 24 9.70 4.29 3.31
C PRO A 24 10.81 3.57 2.54
N MET A 25 10.67 3.50 1.22
CA MET A 25 11.71 3.08 0.28
C MET A 25 12.92 4.02 0.35
N ASP A 26 14.11 3.42 0.30
CA ASP A 26 15.38 4.14 0.39
C ASP A 26 15.56 5.18 -0.73
N ASP A 27 15.18 4.83 -1.97
CA ASP A 27 15.29 5.73 -3.11
C ASP A 27 14.36 6.95 -2.98
N THR A 28 13.15 6.74 -2.45
CA THR A 28 12.17 7.80 -2.23
C THR A 28 12.68 8.77 -1.16
N ALA A 29 13.24 8.23 -0.08
CA ALA A 29 13.88 9.02 0.97
C ALA A 29 15.02 9.89 0.45
N LEU A 30 15.87 9.36 -0.44
CA LEU A 30 16.97 10.11 -1.05
C LEU A 30 16.45 11.25 -1.93
N ARG A 31 15.52 10.95 -2.83
CA ARG A 31 14.91 11.95 -3.73
C ARG A 31 14.18 13.04 -2.96
N LEU A 32 13.54 12.74 -1.83
CA LEU A 32 12.89 13.75 -0.98
C LEU A 32 13.90 14.77 -0.43
N ARG A 33 15.10 14.30 -0.06
CA ARG A 33 16.18 15.17 0.42
C ARG A 33 16.73 16.04 -0.70
N GLU A 34 16.79 15.54 -1.92
CA GLU A 34 17.17 16.33 -3.10
C GLU A 34 16.14 17.41 -3.38
N ILE A 35 14.85 17.06 -3.38
CA ILE A 35 13.74 18.00 -3.55
C ILE A 35 13.75 19.10 -2.49
N ALA A 36 14.03 18.76 -1.22
CA ALA A 36 14.07 19.73 -0.14
C ALA A 36 15.14 20.83 -0.30
N ASN A 37 16.16 20.59 -1.13
CA ASN A 37 17.23 21.55 -1.40
C ASN A 37 17.01 22.38 -2.68
N ARG A 38 15.89 22.17 -3.39
CA ARG A 38 15.55 22.91 -4.62
C ARG A 38 14.71 24.15 -4.29
N GLU A 39 15.04 25.29 -4.92
CA GLU A 39 14.31 26.55 -4.74
C GLU A 39 12.93 26.57 -5.41
N ASN A 40 12.78 25.85 -6.52
CA ASN A 40 11.54 25.75 -7.28
C ASN A 40 11.16 24.28 -7.45
N VAL A 41 10.15 23.85 -6.70
CA VAL A 41 9.57 22.52 -6.76
C VAL A 41 8.09 22.66 -7.05
N GLU A 42 7.61 21.93 -8.03
CA GLU A 42 6.18 21.90 -8.34
C GLU A 42 5.47 20.88 -7.45
N ILE A 43 4.21 21.17 -7.08
CA ILE A 43 3.39 20.24 -6.29
C ILE A 43 3.28 18.87 -6.96
N GLY A 44 3.25 18.83 -8.31
CA GLY A 44 3.19 17.58 -9.08
C GLY A 44 4.38 16.65 -8.78
N GLU A 45 5.60 17.19 -8.75
CA GLU A 45 6.81 16.41 -8.47
C GLU A 45 6.77 15.76 -7.07
N ILE A 46 6.25 16.49 -6.08
CA ILE A 46 6.11 15.99 -4.71
C ILE A 46 5.00 14.96 -4.60
N VAL A 47 3.87 15.17 -5.30
CA VAL A 47 2.79 14.18 -5.36
C VAL A 47 3.33 12.87 -5.90
N GLU A 48 3.99 12.89 -7.06
CA GLU A 48 4.52 11.68 -7.70
C GLU A 48 5.52 10.96 -6.79
N LEU A 49 6.39 11.70 -6.10
CA LEU A 49 7.38 11.10 -5.21
C LEU A 49 6.76 10.49 -3.94
N ILE A 50 5.72 11.11 -3.37
CA ILE A 50 5.02 10.53 -2.23
C ILE A 50 4.20 9.32 -2.66
N GLU A 51 3.55 9.41 -3.82
CA GLU A 51 2.71 8.35 -4.39
C GLU A 51 3.51 7.14 -4.89
N SER A 52 4.83 7.22 -5.03
CA SER A 52 5.68 6.06 -5.27
C SER A 52 5.92 5.20 -4.02
N ASP A 53 5.43 5.60 -2.85
CA ASP A 53 5.70 4.94 -1.58
C ASP A 53 4.47 4.89 -0.67
N GLN A 54 3.98 3.67 -0.42
CA GLN A 54 2.80 3.45 0.44
C GLN A 54 2.96 3.98 1.88
N ALA A 55 4.16 3.92 2.47
CA ALA A 55 4.39 4.39 3.84
C ALA A 55 4.34 5.92 3.90
N LEU A 56 4.95 6.60 2.92
CA LEU A 56 4.91 8.07 2.83
C LEU A 56 3.52 8.59 2.49
N ALA A 57 2.84 7.98 1.52
CA ALA A 57 1.48 8.35 1.16
C ALA A 57 0.55 8.26 2.38
N ALA A 58 0.63 7.15 3.13
CA ALA A 58 -0.17 6.98 4.33
C ALA A 58 0.20 7.98 5.44
N GLU A 59 1.49 8.24 5.66
CA GLU A 59 1.95 9.21 6.66
C GLU A 59 1.47 10.63 6.34
N VAL A 60 1.52 11.04 5.07
CA VAL A 60 1.07 12.36 4.63
C VAL A 60 -0.44 12.50 4.79
N LEU A 61 -1.23 11.50 4.43
CA LEU A 61 -2.68 11.48 4.67
C LEU A 61 -3.01 11.51 6.16
N ARG A 62 -2.29 10.72 6.98
CA ARG A 62 -2.46 10.67 8.43
C ARG A 62 -2.22 12.04 9.06
N VAL A 63 -1.16 12.73 8.63
CA VAL A 63 -0.88 14.08 9.15
C VAL A 63 -1.93 15.08 8.67
N ALA A 64 -2.38 15.00 7.42
CA ALA A 64 -3.40 15.91 6.86
C ALA A 64 -4.74 15.82 7.58
N ASN A 65 -5.07 14.63 8.10
CA ASN A 65 -6.30 14.35 8.84
C ASN A 65 -6.12 14.40 10.37
N SER A 66 -4.90 14.69 10.86
CA SER A 66 -4.64 14.83 12.29
C SER A 66 -5.34 16.05 12.89
N SER A 67 -5.56 16.06 14.21
CA SER A 67 -6.19 17.19 14.91
C SER A 67 -5.50 18.54 14.71
N LEU A 68 -4.21 18.54 14.35
CA LEU A 68 -3.43 19.76 14.11
C LEU A 68 -3.74 20.41 12.75
N TYR A 69 -3.94 19.60 11.72
CA TYR A 69 -4.15 20.05 10.33
C TYR A 69 -5.57 19.82 9.81
N GLY A 70 -6.37 19.05 10.55
CA GLY A 70 -7.71 18.62 10.16
C GLY A 70 -8.67 19.79 9.95
N GLY A 71 -9.54 19.64 8.96
CA GLY A 71 -10.61 20.58 8.66
C GLY A 71 -11.99 19.96 8.87
N LEU A 72 -13.04 20.64 8.40
CA LEU A 72 -14.41 20.11 8.44
C LEU A 72 -14.61 18.91 7.49
N THR A 73 -13.77 18.77 6.46
CA THR A 73 -13.82 17.67 5.49
C THR A 73 -12.54 16.85 5.55
N GLU A 74 -12.66 15.53 5.43
CA GLU A 74 -11.52 14.62 5.35
C GLU A 74 -10.71 14.83 4.05
N VAL A 75 -9.41 14.56 4.11
CA VAL A 75 -8.50 14.56 2.97
C VAL A 75 -8.29 13.13 2.47
N ALA A 76 -8.68 12.89 1.23
CA ALA A 76 -8.54 11.60 0.55
C ALA A 76 -7.65 11.66 -0.71
N THR A 77 -6.77 12.65 -0.84
CA THR A 77 -5.77 12.63 -1.92
C THR A 77 -4.45 13.25 -1.46
N THR A 78 -3.32 12.77 -2.00
CA THR A 78 -1.99 13.30 -1.73
C THR A 78 -1.90 14.78 -2.07
N ARG A 79 -2.46 15.17 -3.22
CA ARG A 79 -2.51 16.57 -3.65
C ARG A 79 -3.28 17.43 -2.65
N ALA A 80 -4.46 17.01 -2.22
CA ALA A 80 -5.23 17.75 -1.23
C ALA A 80 -4.53 17.81 0.13
N ALA A 81 -3.79 16.76 0.52
CA ALA A 81 -2.95 16.76 1.71
C ALA A 81 -1.84 17.80 1.62
N ILE A 82 -1.12 17.87 0.50
CA ILE A 82 -0.08 18.89 0.26
C ILE A 82 -0.67 20.29 0.28
N VAL A 83 -1.83 20.51 -0.33
CA VAL A 83 -2.51 21.82 -0.30
C VAL A 83 -2.90 22.22 1.12
N ARG A 84 -3.34 21.26 1.95
CA ARG A 84 -3.77 21.52 3.33
C ARG A 84 -2.61 21.76 4.29
N ILE A 85 -1.60 20.91 4.23
CA ILE A 85 -0.44 20.93 5.13
C ILE A 85 0.57 22.00 4.68
N GLY A 86 0.71 22.21 3.38
CA GLY A 86 1.74 23.03 2.76
C GLY A 86 2.93 22.20 2.28
N MET A 87 3.49 22.61 1.14
CA MET A 87 4.55 21.87 0.44
C MET A 87 5.80 21.64 1.29
N SER A 88 6.35 22.70 1.89
CA SER A 88 7.55 22.64 2.72
C SER A 88 7.37 21.78 3.97
N GLU A 89 6.15 21.79 4.51
CA GLU A 89 5.77 21.00 5.68
C GLU A 89 5.70 19.51 5.32
N VAL A 90 5.06 19.16 4.21
CA VAL A 90 5.03 17.77 3.70
C VAL A 90 6.43 17.23 3.42
N VAL A 91 7.29 18.01 2.75
CA VAL A 91 8.67 17.58 2.50
C VAL A 91 9.42 17.33 3.81
N ARG A 92 9.24 18.19 4.82
CA ARG A 92 9.85 17.99 6.13
C ARG A 92 9.32 16.74 6.83
N LEU A 93 8.01 16.52 6.82
CA LEU A 93 7.38 15.32 7.40
C LEU A 93 7.88 14.06 6.71
N ALA A 94 7.98 14.08 5.39
CA ALA A 94 8.47 12.96 4.59
C ALA A 94 9.94 12.66 4.92
N ILE A 95 10.80 13.67 5.04
CA ILE A 95 12.19 13.50 5.52
C ILE A 95 12.21 12.92 6.94
N MET A 96 11.40 13.44 7.86
CA MET A 96 11.32 12.91 9.22
C MET A 96 10.85 11.45 9.24
N ALA A 97 9.92 11.07 8.38
CA ALA A 97 9.46 9.69 8.21
C ALA A 97 10.57 8.80 7.67
N SER A 98 11.36 9.29 6.70
CA SER A 98 12.55 8.61 6.20
C SER A 98 13.67 8.48 7.24
N GLU A 99 13.85 9.47 8.11
CA GLU A 99 14.83 9.41 9.19
C GLU A 99 14.40 8.46 10.32
N LYS A 100 13.10 8.41 10.64
CA LYS A 100 12.52 7.32 11.45
C LYS A 100 12.75 5.97 10.76
N GLY A 101 12.71 5.93 9.43
CA GLY A 101 13.08 4.79 8.59
C GLY A 101 14.52 4.27 8.75
N ARG A 102 15.38 4.87 9.59
CA ARG A 102 16.63 4.23 10.08
C ARG A 102 16.40 2.91 10.84
N TYR A 103 15.14 2.55 11.10
CA TYR A 103 14.68 1.18 11.31
C TYR A 103 14.38 0.49 9.96
N GLN A 104 15.34 0.49 9.04
CA GLN A 104 15.28 -0.35 7.85
C GLN A 104 15.13 -1.81 8.30
N MET A 105 14.39 -2.60 7.53
CA MET A 105 14.33 -4.05 7.73
C MET A 105 15.75 -4.59 7.78
N ARG A 106 16.18 -5.04 8.97
CA ARG A 106 17.59 -5.43 9.21
C ARG A 106 17.81 -6.89 8.90
N ASP A 107 16.77 -7.68 9.07
CA ASP A 107 16.80 -9.07 8.69
C ASP A 107 16.85 -9.21 7.17
N ARG A 108 17.91 -9.85 6.68
CA ARG A 108 18.16 -10.01 5.24
C ARG A 108 17.09 -10.85 4.55
N GLU A 109 16.55 -11.85 5.23
CA GLU A 109 15.53 -12.74 4.64
C GLU A 109 14.21 -11.99 4.50
N LEU A 110 13.79 -11.26 5.54
CA LEU A 110 12.59 -10.43 5.47
C LEU A 110 12.73 -9.25 4.49
N HIS A 111 13.93 -8.66 4.41
CA HIS A 111 14.19 -7.55 3.48
C HIS A 111 13.96 -7.94 2.01
N ALA A 112 14.19 -9.22 1.66
CA ALA A 112 13.99 -9.70 0.29
C ALA A 112 12.53 -9.61 -0.19
N TYR A 113 11.56 -9.56 0.74
CA TYR A 113 10.13 -9.43 0.44
C TYR A 113 9.71 -8.00 0.14
N MET A 114 10.53 -7.00 0.49
CA MET A 114 10.11 -5.62 0.47
C MET A 114 9.95 -5.07 -0.95
N ALA A 115 10.92 -5.31 -1.84
CA ALA A 115 10.85 -4.87 -3.23
C ALA A 115 9.61 -5.44 -3.97
N PRO A 116 9.30 -6.76 -3.90
CA PRO A 116 8.05 -7.29 -4.44
C PRO A 116 6.78 -6.63 -3.88
N LEU A 117 6.73 -6.31 -2.58
CA LEU A 117 5.58 -5.64 -1.98
C LEU A 117 5.36 -4.23 -2.54
N TRP A 118 6.43 -3.44 -2.69
CA TRP A 118 6.33 -2.11 -3.29
C TRP A 118 5.97 -2.16 -4.77
N GLN A 119 6.53 -3.12 -5.52
CA GLN A 119 6.17 -3.34 -6.93
C GLN A 119 4.69 -3.66 -7.08
N HIS A 120 4.16 -4.56 -6.24
CA HIS A 120 2.74 -4.90 -6.22
C HIS A 120 1.86 -3.69 -5.88
N ALA A 121 2.17 -2.97 -4.80
CA ALA A 121 1.40 -1.79 -4.40
C ALA A 121 1.38 -0.72 -5.50
N ALA A 122 2.53 -0.44 -6.12
CA ALA A 122 2.63 0.52 -7.21
C ALA A 122 1.89 0.06 -8.48
N ALA A 123 1.98 -1.22 -8.84
CA ALA A 123 1.26 -1.79 -9.98
C ALA A 123 -0.26 -1.72 -9.76
N ALA A 124 -0.74 -2.15 -8.59
CA ALA A 124 -2.15 -2.11 -8.23
C ALA A 124 -2.68 -0.67 -8.22
N ALA A 125 -1.93 0.30 -7.70
CA ALA A 125 -2.28 1.73 -7.73
C ALA A 125 -2.45 2.24 -9.17
N GLN A 126 -1.50 1.92 -10.05
CA GLN A 126 -1.51 2.37 -11.44
C GLN A 126 -2.63 1.72 -12.24
N ALA A 127 -2.85 0.42 -12.09
CA ALA A 127 -3.97 -0.28 -12.70
C ALA A 127 -5.32 0.25 -12.20
N SER A 128 -5.46 0.52 -10.90
CA SER A 128 -6.69 1.07 -10.33
C SER A 128 -7.01 2.45 -10.92
N ARG A 129 -6.01 3.34 -11.02
CA ARG A 129 -6.15 4.65 -11.69
C ARG A 129 -6.49 4.52 -13.17
N TRP A 130 -5.81 3.61 -13.86
CA TRP A 130 -6.02 3.37 -15.28
C TRP A 130 -7.45 2.87 -15.56
N LEU A 131 -7.93 1.90 -14.77
CA LEU A 131 -9.29 1.39 -14.84
C LEU A 131 -10.31 2.50 -14.57
N ALA A 132 -10.10 3.30 -13.52
CA ALA A 132 -10.98 4.40 -13.18
C ALA A 132 -11.15 5.36 -14.38
N SER A 133 -10.03 5.75 -14.99
CA SER A 133 -10.02 6.64 -16.15
C SER A 133 -10.73 6.02 -17.36
N ARG A 134 -10.42 4.76 -17.69
CA ARG A 134 -10.94 4.08 -18.88
C ARG A 134 -12.42 3.74 -18.79
N LEU A 135 -12.93 3.52 -17.58
CA LEU A 135 -14.33 3.17 -17.32
C LEU A 135 -15.21 4.40 -17.03
N GLY A 136 -14.64 5.61 -17.05
CA GLY A 136 -15.39 6.86 -16.87
C GLY A 136 -15.58 7.29 -15.42
N TYR A 137 -14.83 6.70 -14.47
CA TYR A 137 -14.77 7.07 -13.06
C TYR A 137 -13.66 8.08 -12.79
N ALA A 138 -13.65 9.18 -13.56
CA ALA A 138 -12.60 10.20 -13.51
C ALA A 138 -12.53 10.91 -12.14
N ALA A 139 -13.64 10.97 -11.40
CA ALA A 139 -13.67 11.59 -10.08
C ALA A 139 -12.94 10.73 -9.03
N GLU A 140 -12.92 9.42 -9.25
CA GLU A 140 -12.36 8.41 -8.37
C GLU A 140 -10.88 8.10 -8.68
N GLU A 141 -10.30 8.58 -9.77
CA GLU A 141 -8.93 8.22 -10.22
C GLU A 141 -7.85 8.35 -9.13
N ASN A 142 -7.84 9.46 -8.39
CA ASN A 142 -6.86 9.70 -7.34
C ASN A 142 -7.12 8.84 -6.09
N GLU A 143 -8.39 8.62 -5.77
CA GLU A 143 -8.79 7.79 -4.64
C GLU A 143 -8.54 6.32 -4.93
N ALA A 144 -8.85 5.84 -6.13
CA ALA A 144 -8.54 4.51 -6.63
C ALA A 144 -7.04 4.23 -6.69
N PHE A 145 -6.24 5.22 -7.10
CA PHE A 145 -4.78 5.10 -7.05
C PHE A 145 -4.30 4.85 -5.62
N LEU A 146 -4.69 5.71 -4.67
CA LEU A 146 -4.26 5.59 -3.29
C LEU A 146 -4.82 4.34 -2.61
N ALA A 147 -6.06 3.96 -2.92
CA ALA A 147 -6.64 2.72 -2.43
C ALA A 147 -5.84 1.51 -2.94
N GLY A 148 -5.47 1.48 -4.22
CA GLY A 148 -4.62 0.43 -4.79
C GLY A 148 -3.21 0.43 -4.19
N LEU A 149 -2.64 1.60 -3.88
CA LEU A 149 -1.34 1.71 -3.22
C LEU A 149 -1.36 1.19 -1.77
N LEU A 150 -2.47 1.37 -1.07
CA LEU A 150 -2.59 1.08 0.37
C LEU A 150 -3.27 -0.26 0.69
N HIS A 151 -3.93 -0.91 -0.29
CA HIS A 151 -4.79 -2.07 -0.04
C HIS A 151 -4.10 -3.20 0.75
N ASP A 152 -2.79 -3.34 0.52
CA ASP A 152 -1.93 -4.38 1.06
C ASP A 152 -0.96 -3.91 2.15
N ILE A 153 -1.14 -2.69 2.67
CA ILE A 153 -0.22 -2.07 3.64
C ILE A 153 -0.01 -2.92 4.91
N GLY A 154 -0.98 -3.78 5.23
CA GLY A 154 -0.88 -4.75 6.32
C GLY A 154 0.23 -5.79 6.12
N LYS A 155 0.60 -6.14 4.88
CA LYS A 155 1.74 -7.03 4.61
C LYS A 155 3.05 -6.38 5.08
N LEU A 156 3.26 -5.11 4.73
CA LEU A 156 4.42 -4.33 5.18
C LEU A 156 4.47 -4.24 6.72
N LEU A 157 3.31 -3.98 7.35
CA LEU A 157 3.20 -3.93 8.80
C LEU A 157 3.59 -5.24 9.48
N ILE A 158 3.12 -6.37 8.96
CA ILE A 158 3.45 -7.71 9.47
C ILE A 158 4.96 -7.97 9.36
N PHE A 159 5.58 -7.67 8.21
CA PHE A 159 7.02 -7.86 8.05
C PHE A 159 7.84 -6.99 9.01
N CYS A 160 7.44 -5.75 9.25
CA CYS A 160 8.09 -4.89 10.23
C CYS A 160 8.00 -5.45 11.65
N ALA A 161 6.83 -5.96 12.05
CA ALA A 161 6.66 -6.62 13.35
C ALA A 161 7.54 -7.88 13.46
N LEU A 162 7.64 -8.68 12.39
CA LEU A 162 8.50 -9.86 12.34
C LEU A 162 9.99 -9.51 12.47
N ASP A 163 10.47 -8.43 11.85
CA ASP A 163 11.85 -7.95 12.01
C ASP A 163 12.14 -7.62 13.48
N GLU A 164 11.23 -6.91 14.16
CA GLU A 164 11.37 -6.59 15.58
C GLU A 164 11.39 -7.83 16.47
N ILE A 165 10.47 -8.78 16.25
CA ILE A 165 10.37 -10.04 17.02
C ILE A 165 11.64 -10.87 16.84
N LYS A 166 12.12 -11.00 15.59
CA LYS A 166 13.34 -11.75 15.28
C LYS A 166 14.56 -11.10 15.94
N ARG A 167 14.64 -9.76 15.95
CA ARG A 167 15.72 -9.01 16.61
C ARG A 167 15.69 -9.11 18.13
N ALA A 168 14.50 -9.21 18.72
CA ALA A 168 14.34 -9.42 20.16
C ALA A 168 14.68 -10.86 20.59
N GLY A 169 14.89 -11.78 19.64
CA GLY A 169 15.10 -13.20 19.93
C GLY A 169 13.83 -13.88 20.45
N GLU A 170 12.66 -13.29 20.17
CA GLU A 170 11.35 -13.76 20.63
C GLU A 170 10.72 -14.77 19.64
N LEU A 171 11.35 -14.95 18.48
CA LEU A 171 10.89 -15.86 17.44
C LEU A 171 11.11 -17.31 17.86
N GLY A 172 10.02 -17.99 18.25
CA GLY A 172 10.03 -19.39 18.69
C GLY A 172 9.98 -20.44 17.58
N VAL A 173 9.77 -20.04 16.33
CA VAL A 173 9.59 -20.94 15.17
C VAL A 173 10.34 -20.41 13.94
N PRO A 174 10.86 -21.28 13.04
CA PRO A 174 11.41 -20.84 11.77
C PRO A 174 10.33 -20.17 10.90
N LEU A 175 10.64 -19.02 10.31
CA LEU A 175 9.78 -18.35 9.33
C LEU A 175 9.96 -19.01 7.96
N THR A 176 9.19 -20.06 7.69
CA THR A 176 9.15 -20.68 6.36
C THR A 176 8.26 -19.87 5.42
N ASP A 177 8.50 -19.95 4.12
CA ASP A 177 7.67 -19.28 3.10
C ASP A 177 6.19 -19.68 3.20
N ALA A 178 5.91 -20.95 3.54
CA ALA A 178 4.55 -21.44 3.77
C ALA A 178 3.88 -20.78 4.98
N LEU A 179 4.59 -20.65 6.11
CA LEU A 179 4.08 -19.98 7.30
C LEU A 179 3.86 -18.48 7.04
N LEU A 180 4.79 -17.82 6.34
CA LEU A 180 4.64 -16.42 5.94
C LEU A 180 3.43 -16.24 5.03
N THR A 181 3.25 -17.10 4.04
CA THR A 181 2.09 -17.04 3.13
C THR A 181 0.78 -17.20 3.91
N GLU A 182 0.66 -18.22 4.77
CA GLU A 182 -0.52 -18.45 5.59
C GLU A 182 -0.83 -17.27 6.52
N LEU A 183 0.20 -16.73 7.17
CA LEU A 183 0.09 -15.57 8.05
C LEU A 183 -0.39 -14.33 7.29
N LEU A 184 0.24 -14.02 6.15
CA LEU A 184 -0.14 -12.88 5.33
C LEU A 184 -1.59 -13.04 4.91
N ASP A 185 -1.98 -14.17 4.32
CA ASP A 185 -3.34 -14.44 3.82
C ASP A 185 -4.41 -14.26 4.88
N ALA A 186 -4.12 -14.70 6.09
CA ALA A 186 -5.08 -14.62 7.19
C ALA A 186 -5.17 -13.23 7.82
N GLN A 187 -4.10 -12.42 7.80
CA GLN A 187 -3.97 -11.27 8.70
C GLN A 187 -3.74 -9.92 8.03
N HIS A 188 -3.21 -9.85 6.80
CA HIS A 188 -2.81 -8.56 6.22
C HIS A 188 -3.97 -7.57 6.11
N ALA A 189 -5.15 -8.01 5.61
CA ALA A 189 -6.32 -7.16 5.49
C ALA A 189 -6.80 -6.65 6.86
N ALA A 190 -6.89 -7.53 7.86
CA ALA A 190 -7.34 -7.17 9.20
C ALA A 190 -6.37 -6.22 9.92
N MET A 191 -5.06 -6.49 9.85
CA MET A 191 -4.03 -5.65 10.47
C MET A 191 -3.88 -4.31 9.74
N GLY A 192 -3.92 -4.31 8.42
CA GLY A 192 -3.94 -3.10 7.60
C GLY A 192 -5.14 -2.21 7.91
N HIS A 193 -6.35 -2.81 8.00
CA HIS A 193 -7.57 -2.09 8.35
C HIS A 193 -7.45 -1.43 9.74
N ARG A 194 -6.96 -2.16 10.75
CA ARG A 194 -6.73 -1.62 12.10
C ARG A 194 -5.73 -0.46 12.07
N LEU A 195 -4.65 -0.58 11.30
CA LEU A 195 -3.63 0.45 11.15
C LEU A 195 -4.24 1.74 10.60
N VAL A 196 -4.86 1.68 9.42
CA VAL A 196 -5.40 2.88 8.76
C VAL A 196 -6.57 3.49 9.52
N SER A 197 -7.36 2.68 10.21
CA SER A 197 -8.43 3.16 11.10
C SER A 197 -7.86 3.92 12.30
N SER A 198 -6.76 3.41 12.89
CA SER A 198 -6.06 4.12 13.98
C SER A 198 -5.46 5.45 13.52
N TRP A 199 -5.12 5.54 12.24
CA TRP A 199 -4.62 6.74 11.58
C TRP A 199 -5.72 7.70 11.12
N GLN A 200 -6.99 7.33 11.32
CA GLN A 200 -8.15 8.10 10.88
C GLN A 200 -8.05 8.46 9.40
N LEU A 201 -7.57 7.51 8.58
CA LEU A 201 -7.64 7.67 7.15
C LEU A 201 -9.11 7.59 6.69
N PRO A 202 -9.46 8.26 5.57
CA PRO A 202 -10.79 8.20 4.99
C PRO A 202 -11.33 6.77 4.90
N SER A 203 -12.63 6.60 5.19
CA SER A 203 -13.24 5.27 5.36
C SER A 203 -13.10 4.38 4.13
N VAL A 204 -13.14 4.97 2.94
CA VAL A 204 -12.92 4.29 1.65
C VAL A 204 -11.65 3.43 1.65
N TYR A 205 -10.54 3.90 2.23
CA TYR A 205 -9.30 3.13 2.27
C TYR A 205 -9.39 1.99 3.28
N ALA A 206 -9.98 2.25 4.44
CA ALA A 206 -10.19 1.23 5.46
C ALA A 206 -11.14 0.12 4.95
N GLU A 207 -12.17 0.48 4.20
CA GLU A 207 -13.12 -0.42 3.55
C GLU A 207 -12.43 -1.27 2.47
N VAL A 208 -11.67 -0.64 1.56
CA VAL A 208 -10.89 -1.35 0.53
C VAL A 208 -9.90 -2.34 1.14
N ILE A 209 -9.11 -1.90 2.12
CA ILE A 209 -8.14 -2.77 2.80
C ILE A 209 -8.83 -3.96 3.48
N ARG A 210 -10.02 -3.76 4.06
CA ARG A 210 -10.77 -4.84 4.71
C ARG A 210 -11.38 -5.82 3.71
N ASP A 211 -11.94 -5.32 2.62
CA ASP A 211 -12.89 -6.06 1.79
C ASP A 211 -12.35 -6.49 0.41
N HIS A 212 -11.10 -6.16 0.04
CA HIS A 212 -10.54 -6.53 -1.27
C HIS A 212 -10.40 -8.05 -1.49
N HIS A 213 -10.46 -8.86 -0.43
CA HIS A 213 -10.57 -10.32 -0.53
C HIS A 213 -11.95 -10.86 -0.15
N ALA A 214 -12.94 -10.00 0.11
CA ALA A 214 -14.28 -10.43 0.50
C ALA A 214 -14.94 -11.23 -0.63
N PRO A 215 -15.60 -12.37 -0.32
CA PRO A 215 -16.20 -13.23 -1.35
C PRO A 215 -17.37 -12.55 -2.07
N THR A 216 -18.04 -11.62 -1.39
CA THR A 216 -19.15 -10.85 -1.93
C THR A 216 -18.64 -9.54 -2.52
N VAL A 217 -19.15 -9.22 -3.70
CA VAL A 217 -18.93 -7.93 -4.36
C VAL A 217 -20.12 -7.02 -4.07
N ASP A 218 -19.84 -5.78 -3.66
CA ASP A 218 -20.81 -4.69 -3.64
C ASP A 218 -20.64 -3.86 -4.93
N PRO A 219 -21.58 -3.96 -5.90
CA PRO A 219 -21.48 -3.23 -7.16
C PRO A 219 -21.52 -1.70 -6.99
N SER A 220 -21.96 -1.19 -5.83
CA SER A 220 -22.00 0.25 -5.55
C SER A 220 -20.67 0.82 -5.08
N HIS A 221 -19.72 -0.04 -4.67
CA HIS A 221 -18.44 0.38 -4.14
C HIS A 221 -17.36 0.43 -5.24
N THR A 222 -17.45 1.41 -6.14
CA THR A 222 -16.58 1.55 -7.33
C THR A 222 -15.08 1.42 -7.02
N VAL A 223 -14.55 2.12 -6.01
CA VAL A 223 -13.12 2.07 -5.68
C VAL A 223 -12.66 0.66 -5.27
N LEU A 224 -13.49 -0.08 -4.53
CA LEU A 224 -13.21 -1.46 -4.15
C LEU A 224 -13.15 -2.37 -5.37
N LEU A 225 -14.10 -2.23 -6.30
CA LEU A 225 -14.11 -3.01 -7.55
C LEU A 225 -12.86 -2.76 -8.38
N LEU A 226 -12.46 -1.49 -8.53
CA LEU A 226 -11.28 -1.10 -9.29
C LEU A 226 -10.01 -1.71 -8.70
N VAL A 227 -9.85 -1.65 -7.37
CA VAL A 227 -8.68 -2.22 -6.68
C VAL A 227 -8.67 -3.74 -6.74
N ARG A 228 -9.81 -4.39 -6.55
CA ARG A 228 -9.91 -5.86 -6.65
C ARG A 228 -9.57 -6.37 -8.05
N LEU A 229 -10.08 -5.72 -9.10
CA LEU A 229 -9.75 -6.07 -10.47
C LEU A 229 -8.26 -5.83 -10.78
N ALA A 230 -7.70 -4.72 -10.29
CA ALA A 230 -6.28 -4.42 -10.41
C ALA A 230 -5.38 -5.44 -9.66
N ASP A 231 -5.75 -5.84 -8.45
CA ASP A 231 -5.06 -6.87 -7.66
C ASP A 231 -5.09 -8.22 -8.40
N HIS A 232 -6.26 -8.64 -8.90
CA HIS A 232 -6.37 -9.84 -9.73
C HIS A 232 -5.44 -9.83 -10.95
N ALA A 233 -5.32 -8.70 -11.63
CA ALA A 233 -4.39 -8.55 -12.75
C ALA A 233 -2.92 -8.64 -12.30
N CYS A 234 -2.56 -8.00 -11.18
CA CYS A 234 -1.22 -8.09 -10.60
C CYS A 234 -0.85 -9.53 -10.22
N VAL A 235 -1.74 -10.25 -9.54
CA VAL A 235 -1.54 -11.66 -9.17
C VAL A 235 -1.46 -12.54 -10.41
N ARG A 236 -2.27 -12.28 -11.42
CA ARG A 236 -2.24 -13.03 -12.68
C ARG A 236 -0.91 -12.91 -13.41
N LEU A 237 -0.33 -11.70 -13.43
CA LEU A 237 0.96 -11.40 -14.08
C LEU A 237 2.18 -11.74 -13.20
N GLY A 238 1.95 -12.16 -11.95
CA GLY A 238 3.03 -12.48 -11.01
C GLY A 238 3.74 -11.26 -10.43
N VAL A 239 3.05 -10.12 -10.34
CA VAL A 239 3.56 -8.90 -9.71
C VAL A 239 3.39 -9.02 -8.20
N GLY A 240 4.51 -9.16 -7.48
CA GLY A 240 4.53 -9.23 -6.02
C GLY A 240 4.86 -10.61 -5.49
N LEU A 241 4.23 -10.98 -4.37
CA LEU A 241 4.51 -12.24 -3.67
C LEU A 241 3.71 -13.44 -4.18
N ARG A 242 2.68 -13.19 -4.99
CA ARG A 242 1.81 -14.24 -5.55
C ARG A 242 1.84 -14.22 -7.06
N HIS A 243 1.68 -15.40 -7.64
CA HIS A 243 1.48 -15.58 -9.07
C HIS A 243 0.44 -16.67 -9.30
N ASP A 244 -0.68 -16.32 -9.93
CA ASP A 244 -1.71 -17.26 -10.35
C ASP A 244 -2.16 -16.96 -11.78
N PRO A 245 -1.51 -17.57 -12.79
CA PRO A 245 -1.87 -17.35 -14.19
C PRO A 245 -3.23 -17.96 -14.58
N SER A 246 -3.89 -18.68 -13.68
CA SER A 246 -5.21 -19.28 -13.92
C SER A 246 -6.38 -18.31 -13.71
N ILE A 247 -6.14 -17.17 -13.05
CA ILE A 247 -7.14 -16.11 -12.87
C ILE A 247 -7.68 -15.68 -14.22
N ASN A 248 -8.99 -15.84 -14.44
CA ASN A 248 -9.66 -15.32 -15.64
C ASN A 248 -10.29 -13.96 -15.32
N LEU A 249 -9.61 -12.87 -15.69
CA LEU A 249 -10.06 -11.50 -15.39
C LEU A 249 -11.46 -11.21 -15.94
N GLU A 250 -11.78 -11.71 -17.15
CA GLU A 250 -13.10 -11.51 -17.78
C GLU A 250 -14.24 -12.17 -17.00
N ALA A 251 -13.95 -13.23 -16.25
CA ALA A 251 -14.94 -13.97 -15.47
C ALA A 251 -15.05 -13.48 -14.02
N THR A 252 -14.30 -12.43 -13.64
CA THR A 252 -14.37 -11.85 -12.30
C THR A 252 -15.66 -11.04 -12.11
N PRO A 253 -16.29 -11.10 -10.93
CA PRO A 253 -17.49 -10.30 -10.65
C PRO A 253 -17.22 -8.79 -10.72
N GLU A 254 -15.99 -8.35 -10.50
CA GLU A 254 -15.54 -6.97 -10.64
C GLU A 254 -15.55 -6.52 -12.10
N ALA A 255 -15.03 -7.35 -13.02
CA ALA A 255 -15.06 -7.05 -14.45
C ALA A 255 -16.49 -6.92 -14.98
N ASP A 256 -17.39 -7.81 -14.55
CA ASP A 256 -18.82 -7.74 -14.89
C ASP A 256 -19.47 -6.47 -14.31
N ALA A 257 -19.29 -6.20 -13.01
CA ALA A 257 -19.86 -5.03 -12.34
C ALA A 257 -19.37 -3.69 -12.92
N LEU A 258 -18.10 -3.63 -13.33
CA LEU A 258 -17.48 -2.45 -13.92
C LEU A 258 -17.75 -2.32 -15.43
N GLY A 259 -18.26 -3.36 -16.09
CA GLY A 259 -18.38 -3.41 -17.54
C GLY A 259 -17.02 -3.41 -18.26
N ALA A 260 -15.99 -3.97 -17.64
CA ALA A 260 -14.65 -4.04 -18.20
C ALA A 260 -14.62 -5.03 -19.39
N THR A 261 -14.30 -4.52 -20.58
CA THR A 261 -14.24 -5.36 -21.78
C THR A 261 -12.95 -6.19 -21.85
N PRO A 262 -12.92 -7.32 -22.57
CA PRO A 262 -11.70 -8.08 -22.79
C PRO A 262 -10.55 -7.26 -23.37
N ILE A 263 -10.86 -6.30 -24.25
CA ILE A 263 -9.88 -5.37 -24.83
C ILE A 263 -9.28 -4.48 -23.75
N MET A 264 -10.11 -3.92 -22.86
CA MET A 264 -9.63 -3.09 -21.75
C MET A 264 -8.74 -3.89 -20.80
N LEU A 265 -9.12 -5.13 -20.47
CA LEU A 265 -8.33 -5.99 -19.59
C LEU A 265 -6.96 -6.30 -20.21
N ALA A 266 -6.92 -6.61 -21.51
CA ALA A 266 -5.67 -6.83 -22.23
C ALA A 266 -4.79 -5.57 -22.30
N GLU A 267 -5.38 -4.39 -22.54
CA GLU A 267 -4.64 -3.11 -22.52
C GLU A 267 -4.05 -2.80 -21.13
N MET A 268 -4.77 -3.14 -20.06
CA MET A 268 -4.26 -2.99 -18.69
C MET A 268 -3.09 -3.95 -18.42
N GLU A 269 -3.19 -5.21 -18.85
CA GLU A 269 -2.11 -6.19 -18.70
C GLU A 269 -0.84 -5.72 -19.42
N VAL A 270 -0.95 -5.25 -20.66
CA VAL A 270 0.18 -4.68 -21.43
C VAL A 270 0.80 -3.48 -20.71
N MET A 271 -0.03 -2.56 -20.19
CA MET A 271 0.45 -1.40 -19.44
C MET A 271 1.23 -1.80 -18.17
N LEU A 272 0.78 -2.85 -17.48
CA LEU A 272 1.47 -3.39 -16.32
C LEU A 272 2.80 -4.04 -16.70
N GLU A 273 2.82 -4.87 -17.75
CA GLU A 273 4.04 -5.52 -18.26
C GLU A 273 5.12 -4.51 -18.66
N GLU A 274 4.77 -3.50 -19.46
CA GLU A 274 5.71 -2.44 -19.88
C GLU A 274 6.34 -1.73 -18.69
N LYS A 275 5.57 -1.48 -17.63
CA LYS A 275 6.07 -0.83 -16.41
C LYS A 275 7.00 -1.73 -15.60
N LEU A 276 6.74 -3.04 -15.57
CA LEU A 276 7.61 -4.01 -14.90
C LEU A 276 8.95 -4.15 -15.61
N GLU A 277 8.95 -4.16 -16.95
CA GLU A 277 10.17 -4.20 -17.75
C GLU A 277 11.05 -2.98 -17.48
N LEU A 278 10.46 -1.78 -17.43
CA LEU A 278 11.16 -0.53 -17.10
C LEU A 278 11.69 -0.52 -15.66
N ALA A 279 10.98 -1.12 -14.70
CA ALA A 279 11.41 -1.22 -13.31
C ALA A 279 12.53 -2.26 -13.11
N GLY A 280 12.61 -3.30 -13.95
CA GLY A 280 13.64 -4.33 -13.91
C GLY A 280 14.94 -4.00 -14.65
N THR A 281 15.02 -2.84 -15.34
CA THR A 281 16.20 -2.41 -16.12
C THR A 281 17.15 -1.47 -15.37
N VAL A 282 17.03 -1.34 -14.04
CA VAL A 282 17.87 -0.47 -13.18
C VAL A 282 18.81 -1.29 -12.31
#